data_AF-A0A2E4FF80-F1
#
_entry.id   AF-A0A2E4FF80-F1
#
_cell.length_a   1.000
_cell.length_b   1.000
_cell.length_c   1.000
_cell.angle_alpha   90.00
_cell.angle_beta   90.00
_cell.angle_gamma   90.00
#
_symmetry.space_group_name_H-M   'P 1'
#
loop_
_entity.id
_entity.type
_entity.pdbx_description
1 polymer ?
#
loop_
_entity_poly.entity_id
_entity_poly.type
_entity_poly.pdbx_seq_one_letter_code
_entity_poly.pdbx_strand_id
1 'polypeptide(L)'
;MSTQRTWWQSLDVKQRLKLVVYALLLVNFAHYIGNDIEQAQHTFHSGWRWYDWTSNFATTLDELGWFILLFLLELHTYVLSDDAFTRGRLMAMNVIRLICYLAIGHAVFAFGEYLVDLAAATHHVDSALCAFANDGLSFTRNLEYWELDASNCGTLSTGSEFYIFSQGQVISDAAGMTIELELAWVDLVEVVVWLFILFLIELRIRLQDRGISSSRLLSFATTTKGVLYGILWCLAAYWAHRGHWIFAWDEALWILGFMAIGMNLSDWRKEIAQSTPAAGETSGAN
;
A
#
# COMPACT_ATOMS: atom_id res chain seq x y z
N MET A 1 -35.01 29.51 -19.82
CA MET A 1 -33.87 29.54 -18.88
C MET A 1 -33.12 28.23 -19.05
N SER A 2 -31.96 28.23 -19.70
CA SER A 2 -31.09 27.05 -19.78
C SER A 2 -30.46 26.86 -18.41
N THR A 3 -30.86 25.80 -17.71
CA THR A 3 -30.18 25.37 -16.50
C THR A 3 -28.77 24.98 -16.89
N GLN A 4 -27.78 25.85 -16.64
CA GLN A 4 -26.38 25.48 -16.85
C GLN A 4 -26.07 24.31 -15.92
N ARG A 5 -25.86 23.13 -16.51
CA ARG A 5 -25.38 21.97 -15.77
C ARG A 5 -24.02 22.33 -15.20
N THR A 6 -23.81 22.07 -13.92
CA THR A 6 -22.48 22.23 -13.31
C THR A 6 -21.50 21.28 -13.99
N TRP A 7 -20.20 21.61 -14.00
CA TRP A 7 -19.16 20.75 -14.59
C TRP A 7 -19.27 19.30 -14.09
N TRP A 8 -19.56 19.12 -12.80
CA TRP A 8 -19.86 17.82 -12.18
C TRP A 8 -21.01 17.04 -12.85
N GLN A 9 -22.08 17.74 -13.25
CA GLN A 9 -23.25 17.14 -13.92
C GLN A 9 -22.99 16.83 -15.40
N SER A 10 -21.86 17.30 -15.96
CA SER A 10 -21.43 16.96 -17.32
C SER A 10 -20.58 15.68 -17.39
N LEU A 11 -20.05 15.23 -16.24
CA LEU A 11 -19.23 14.02 -16.14
C LEU A 11 -20.09 12.76 -16.14
N ASP A 12 -19.59 11.72 -16.82
CA ASP A 12 -20.19 10.38 -16.73
C ASP A 12 -20.12 9.84 -15.30
N VAL A 13 -21.01 8.92 -14.94
CA VAL A 13 -21.06 8.30 -13.61
C VAL A 13 -19.73 7.65 -13.25
N LYS A 14 -19.07 6.99 -14.21
CA LYS A 14 -17.75 6.36 -14.00
C LYS A 14 -16.68 7.40 -13.63
N GLN A 15 -16.70 8.56 -14.27
CA GLN A 15 -15.74 9.64 -14.01
C GLN A 15 -15.95 10.28 -12.65
N ARG A 16 -17.22 10.49 -12.26
CA ARG A 16 -17.56 10.98 -10.93
C ARG A 16 -17.09 10.00 -9.85
N LEU A 17 -17.30 8.70 -10.06
CA LEU A 17 -16.82 7.66 -9.14
C LEU A 17 -15.29 7.70 -9.02
N LYS A 18 -14.56 7.76 -10.13
CA LYS A 18 -13.09 7.87 -10.11
C LYS A 18 -12.63 9.10 -9.33
N LEU A 19 -13.24 10.27 -9.56
CA LEU A 19 -12.84 11.50 -8.88
C LEU A 19 -13.10 11.41 -7.37
N VAL A 20 -14.21 10.80 -6.95
CA VAL A 20 -14.49 10.52 -5.54
C VAL A 20 -13.43 9.59 -4.95
N VAL A 21 -13.13 8.47 -5.61
CA VAL A 21 -12.11 7.52 -5.13
C VAL A 21 -10.74 8.18 -5.02
N TYR A 22 -10.31 8.95 -6.03
CA TYR A 22 -9.02 9.64 -5.98
C TYR A 22 -8.96 10.71 -4.88
N ALA A 23 -10.06 11.42 -4.64
CA ALA A 23 -10.13 12.36 -3.52
C ALA A 23 -10.02 11.64 -2.17
N LEU A 24 -10.65 10.48 -2.01
CA LEU A 24 -10.58 9.68 -0.79
C LEU A 24 -9.16 9.12 -0.58
N LEU A 25 -8.54 8.59 -1.63
CA LEU A 25 -7.14 8.14 -1.57
C LEU A 25 -6.22 9.32 -1.20
N LEU A 26 -6.43 10.52 -1.76
CA LEU A 26 -5.62 11.69 -1.40
C LEU A 26 -5.76 12.10 0.08
N VAL A 27 -6.95 11.90 0.67
CA VAL A 27 -7.17 12.12 2.10
C VAL A 27 -6.39 11.08 2.92
N ASN A 28 -6.41 9.80 2.51
CA ASN A 28 -5.61 8.75 3.14
C ASN A 28 -4.12 9.11 3.09
N PHE A 29 -3.60 9.49 1.92
CA PHE A 29 -2.21 9.90 1.74
C PHE A 29 -1.77 11.03 2.67
N ALA A 30 -2.60 12.06 2.81
CA ALA A 30 -2.30 13.16 3.74
C ALA A 30 -2.25 12.69 5.20
N HIS A 31 -3.07 11.68 5.56
CA HIS A 31 -3.04 11.08 6.89
C HIS A 31 -1.78 10.26 7.12
N TYR A 32 -1.34 9.45 6.15
CA TYR A 32 -0.10 8.67 6.26
C TYR A 32 1.15 9.53 6.35
N ILE A 33 1.21 10.65 5.61
CA ILE A 33 2.28 11.64 5.81
C ILE A 33 2.29 12.15 7.25
N GLY A 34 1.11 12.41 7.82
CA GLY A 34 0.98 12.83 9.22
C GLY A 34 1.51 11.77 10.19
N ASN A 35 1.15 10.50 9.99
CA ASN A 35 1.60 9.39 10.82
C ASN A 35 3.12 9.19 10.74
N ASP A 36 3.70 9.22 9.54
CA ASP A 36 5.15 9.07 9.36
C ASP A 36 5.91 10.26 9.99
N ILE A 37 5.34 11.48 9.93
CA ILE A 37 5.90 12.65 10.62
C ILE A 37 5.82 12.50 12.14
N GLU A 38 4.70 12.04 12.68
CA GLU A 38 4.52 11.79 14.12
C GLU A 38 5.55 10.76 14.59
N GLN A 39 5.67 9.62 13.89
CA GLN A 39 6.66 8.60 14.20
C GLN A 39 8.09 9.17 14.14
N ALA A 40 8.39 10.02 13.15
CA ALA A 40 9.70 10.66 13.04
C ALA A 40 10.00 11.56 14.26
N GLN A 41 9.01 12.26 14.81
CA GLN A 41 9.24 13.12 15.99
C GLN A 41 9.71 12.31 17.21
N HIS A 42 9.28 11.05 17.32
CA HIS A 42 9.60 10.18 18.45
C HIS A 42 10.80 9.25 18.22
N THR A 43 11.20 9.04 16.97
CA THR A 43 12.27 8.11 16.60
C THR A 43 13.50 8.80 16.02
N PHE A 44 13.40 10.08 15.63
CA PHE A 44 14.52 10.82 15.07
C PHE A 44 15.60 11.09 16.11
N HIS A 45 16.83 10.81 15.71
CA HIS A 45 18.02 11.25 16.42
C HIS A 45 19.13 11.58 15.43
N SER A 46 20.19 12.25 15.91
CA SER A 46 21.32 12.69 15.08
C SER A 46 22.12 11.57 14.39
N GLY A 47 21.86 10.31 14.76
CA GLY A 47 22.48 9.13 14.18
C GLY A 47 21.81 8.62 12.90
N TRP A 48 20.62 9.14 12.55
CA TRP A 48 19.89 8.75 11.33
C TRP A 48 20.72 8.94 10.07
N ARG A 49 20.73 7.91 9.25
CA ARG A 49 21.28 7.85 7.90
C ARG A 49 20.16 7.97 6.89
N TRP A 50 20.55 8.02 5.62
CA TRP A 50 19.61 8.07 4.51
C TRP A 50 18.54 6.96 4.55
N TYR A 51 18.92 5.74 4.90
CA TYR A 51 17.97 4.62 4.92
C TYR A 51 16.96 4.71 6.07
N ASP A 52 17.31 5.33 7.20
CA ASP A 52 16.40 5.56 8.32
C ASP A 52 15.27 6.51 7.89
N TRP A 53 15.62 7.56 7.13
CA TRP A 53 14.63 8.44 6.52
C TRP A 53 13.70 7.68 5.56
N THR A 54 14.25 6.87 4.65
CA THR A 54 13.38 6.14 3.71
C THR A 54 12.55 5.07 4.40
N SER A 55 13.03 4.49 5.50
CA SER A 55 12.31 3.44 6.24
C SER A 55 11.21 4.03 7.13
N ASN A 56 11.46 5.15 7.80
CA ASN A 56 10.42 5.87 8.56
C ASN A 56 9.27 6.34 7.65
N PHE A 57 9.59 6.77 6.42
CA PHE A 57 8.59 7.22 5.45
C PHE A 57 8.18 6.11 4.45
N ALA A 58 8.32 4.84 4.84
CA ALA A 58 8.07 3.72 3.93
C ALA A 58 6.63 3.70 3.42
N THR A 59 5.64 3.95 4.27
CA THR A 59 4.22 4.00 3.91
C THR A 59 3.94 5.14 2.95
N THR A 60 4.41 6.36 3.26
CA THR A 60 4.31 7.51 2.34
C THR A 60 4.95 7.23 0.98
N LEU A 61 6.12 6.58 0.93
CA LEU A 61 6.81 6.26 -0.31
C LEU A 61 6.10 5.18 -1.13
N ASP A 62 5.52 4.17 -0.45
CA ASP A 62 4.72 3.12 -1.09
C ASP A 62 3.48 3.72 -1.76
N GLU A 63 2.68 4.46 -1.00
CA GLU A 63 1.47 5.12 -1.51
C GLU A 63 1.78 6.09 -2.65
N LEU A 64 2.84 6.89 -2.53
CA LEU A 64 3.28 7.79 -3.60
C LEU A 64 3.62 7.01 -4.87
N GLY A 65 4.26 5.85 -4.73
CA GLY A 65 4.48 4.90 -5.82
C GLY A 65 3.17 4.50 -6.50
N TRP A 66 2.18 4.10 -5.71
CA TRP A 66 0.85 3.74 -6.22
C TRP A 66 0.11 4.89 -6.90
N PHE A 67 0.12 6.10 -6.34
CA PHE A 67 -0.49 7.28 -6.95
C PHE A 67 0.11 7.60 -8.31
N ILE A 68 1.44 7.56 -8.41
CA ILE A 68 2.12 7.83 -9.67
C ILE A 68 1.79 6.75 -10.69
N LEU A 69 1.70 5.47 -10.29
CA LEU A 69 1.26 4.39 -11.17
C LEU A 69 -0.19 4.57 -11.66
N LEU A 70 -1.11 4.95 -10.78
CA LEU A 70 -2.49 5.28 -11.14
C LEU A 70 -2.55 6.47 -12.10
N PHE A 71 -1.78 7.53 -11.83
CA PHE A 71 -1.70 8.69 -12.70
C PHE A 71 -1.17 8.31 -14.09
N LEU A 72 -0.11 7.51 -14.18
CA LEU A 72 0.41 7.00 -15.44
C LEU A 72 -0.61 6.13 -16.19
N LEU A 73 -1.42 5.36 -15.47
CA LEU A 73 -2.50 4.56 -16.05
C LEU A 73 -3.60 5.44 -16.66
N GLU A 74 -4.07 6.47 -15.95
CA GLU A 74 -5.07 7.40 -16.47
C GLU A 74 -4.53 8.23 -17.63
N LEU A 75 -3.25 8.65 -17.56
CA LEU A 75 -2.59 9.33 -18.65
C LEU A 75 -2.58 8.47 -19.93
N HIS A 76 -2.34 7.17 -19.77
CA HIS A 76 -2.29 6.21 -20.87
C HIS A 76 -3.67 5.88 -21.46
N THR A 77 -4.72 5.85 -20.62
CA THR A 77 -6.03 5.33 -21.02
C THR A 77 -7.07 6.39 -21.32
N TYR A 78 -6.91 7.61 -20.82
CA TYR A 78 -7.95 8.64 -20.91
C TYR A 78 -7.45 10.00 -21.44
N VAL A 79 -6.21 10.40 -21.11
CA VAL A 79 -5.76 11.79 -21.37
C VAL A 79 -5.01 11.93 -22.68
N LEU A 80 -4.11 11.00 -23.02
CA LEU A 80 -3.30 11.08 -24.23
C LEU A 80 -3.97 10.33 -25.39
N SER A 81 -4.03 10.97 -26.55
CA SER A 81 -4.33 10.30 -27.82
C SER A 81 -3.12 9.48 -28.29
N ASP A 82 -3.35 8.48 -29.14
CA ASP A 82 -2.30 7.56 -29.62
C ASP A 82 -1.08 8.30 -30.22
N ASP A 83 -1.32 9.42 -30.92
CA ASP A 83 -0.26 10.25 -31.52
C ASP A 83 0.65 10.95 -30.51
N ALA A 84 0.24 11.04 -29.24
CA ALA A 84 0.99 11.70 -28.19
C ALA A 84 2.07 10.79 -27.55
N PHE A 85 2.08 9.49 -27.85
CA PHE A 85 3.06 8.51 -27.35
C PHE A 85 4.35 8.49 -28.19
N THR A 86 5.10 9.57 -28.15
CA THR A 86 6.45 9.60 -28.75
C THR A 86 7.41 8.67 -27.99
N ARG A 87 8.45 8.17 -28.68
CA ARG A 87 9.46 7.26 -28.11
C ARG A 87 10.09 7.79 -26.81
N GLY A 88 10.32 9.10 -26.72
CA GLY A 88 10.86 9.75 -25.52
C GLY A 88 9.88 9.76 -24.34
N ARG A 89 8.60 10.02 -24.60
CA ARG A 89 7.55 9.99 -23.56
C ARG A 89 7.34 8.57 -23.02
N LEU A 90 7.30 7.58 -23.90
CA LEU A 90 7.21 6.17 -23.50
C LEU A 90 8.39 5.74 -22.64
N MET A 91 9.61 6.15 -23.00
CA MET A 91 10.80 5.89 -22.19
C MET A 91 10.70 6.55 -20.81
N ALA A 92 10.28 7.82 -20.75
CA ALA A 92 10.09 8.53 -19.48
C ALA A 92 9.04 7.84 -18.60
N MET A 93 7.89 7.48 -19.15
CA MET A 93 6.83 6.77 -18.40
C MET A 93 7.32 5.42 -17.86
N ASN A 94 8.11 4.67 -18.63
CA ASN A 94 8.67 3.39 -18.18
C ASN A 94 9.73 3.56 -17.09
N VAL A 95 10.55 4.61 -17.16
CA VAL A 95 11.52 4.94 -16.09
C VAL A 95 10.79 5.33 -14.81
N ILE A 96 9.76 6.18 -14.91
CA ILE A 96 8.95 6.57 -13.74
C ILE A 96 8.30 5.33 -13.12
N ARG A 97 7.72 4.44 -13.94
CA ARG A 97 7.14 3.17 -13.48
C ARG A 97 8.16 2.31 -12.73
N LEU A 98 9.39 2.21 -13.24
CA LEU A 98 10.46 1.47 -12.57
C LEU A 98 10.77 2.08 -11.19
N ILE A 99 10.85 3.40 -11.10
CA ILE A 99 11.08 4.11 -9.82
C ILE A 99 9.94 3.80 -8.84
N CYS A 100 8.68 3.83 -9.27
CA CYS A 100 7.54 3.48 -8.41
C CYS A 100 7.63 2.04 -7.90
N TYR A 101 7.98 1.07 -8.75
CA TYR A 101 8.16 -0.32 -8.31
C TYR A 101 9.32 -0.50 -7.34
N LEU A 102 10.39 0.30 -7.47
CA LEU A 102 11.48 0.31 -6.50
C LEU A 102 11.04 0.92 -5.16
N ALA A 103 10.20 1.96 -5.17
CA ALA A 103 9.64 2.55 -3.95
C ALA A 103 8.71 1.57 -3.20
N ILE A 104 7.80 0.92 -3.93
CA ILE A 104 6.90 -0.12 -3.38
C ILE A 104 7.74 -1.31 -2.86
N GLY A 105 8.75 -1.74 -3.63
CA GLY A 105 9.66 -2.81 -3.21
C GLY A 105 10.50 -2.44 -1.98
N HIS A 106 10.83 -1.17 -1.78
CA HIS A 106 11.55 -0.68 -0.61
C HIS A 106 10.73 -0.84 0.68
N ALA A 107 9.41 -0.73 0.64
CA ALA A 107 8.57 -0.92 1.83
C ALA A 107 8.73 -2.33 2.44
N VAL A 108 8.90 -3.37 1.62
CA VAL A 108 9.25 -4.73 2.09
C VAL A 108 10.53 -4.73 2.92
N PHE A 109 11.55 -4.01 2.46
CA PHE A 109 12.83 -3.91 3.18
C PHE A 109 12.67 -3.13 4.48
N ALA A 110 11.98 -1.99 4.46
CA ALA A 110 11.74 -1.16 5.64
C ALA A 110 10.98 -1.91 6.74
N PHE A 111 9.86 -2.57 6.40
CA PHE A 111 9.08 -3.34 7.37
C PHE A 111 9.83 -4.60 7.85
N GLY A 112 10.65 -5.21 6.98
CA GLY A 112 11.54 -6.30 7.36
C GLY A 112 12.61 -5.88 8.37
N GLU A 113 13.26 -4.72 8.16
CA GLU A 113 14.21 -4.14 9.12
C GLU A 113 13.52 -3.79 10.45
N TYR A 114 12.31 -3.23 10.41
CA TYR A 114 11.56 -2.92 11.63
C TYR A 114 11.25 -4.18 12.45
N LEU A 115 10.86 -5.28 11.82
CA LEU A 115 10.70 -6.57 12.50
C LEU A 115 12.00 -7.09 13.12
N VAL A 116 13.14 -6.88 12.46
CA VAL A 116 14.46 -7.24 13.02
C VAL A 116 14.80 -6.38 14.23
N ASP A 117 14.53 -5.07 14.17
CA ASP A 117 14.71 -4.14 15.29
C ASP A 117 13.84 -4.53 16.48
N LEU A 118 12.56 -4.84 16.26
CA LEU A 118 11.65 -5.33 17.30
C LEU A 118 12.13 -6.65 17.91
N ALA A 119 12.60 -7.60 17.08
CA ALA A 119 13.15 -8.87 17.58
C ALA A 119 14.45 -8.69 18.37
N ALA A 120 15.20 -7.62 18.11
CA ALA A 120 16.43 -7.25 18.79
C ALA A 120 16.21 -6.25 19.95
N ALA A 121 14.97 -5.95 20.30
CA ALA A 121 14.63 -4.99 21.35
C ALA A 121 15.30 -5.35 22.68
N THR A 122 15.79 -4.33 23.38
CA THR A 122 16.42 -4.53 24.70
C THR A 122 15.33 -4.73 25.74
N HIS A 123 15.28 -5.92 26.33
CA HIS A 123 14.28 -6.30 27.33
C HIS A 123 14.75 -5.96 28.74
N HIS A 124 13.93 -5.19 29.46
CA HIS A 124 14.11 -4.81 30.86
C HIS A 124 13.03 -5.47 31.71
N VAL A 125 13.46 -6.17 32.76
CA VAL A 125 12.59 -6.84 33.73
C VAL A 125 12.67 -6.17 35.09
N ASP A 126 11.67 -6.40 35.94
CA ASP A 126 11.58 -5.90 37.30
C ASP A 126 11.81 -4.37 37.43
N SER A 127 11.46 -3.63 36.38
CA SER A 127 11.65 -2.18 36.28
C SER A 127 10.30 -1.50 36.16
N ALA A 128 10.12 -0.34 36.78
CA ALA A 128 8.95 0.50 36.54
C ALA A 128 9.22 1.48 35.40
N LEU A 129 8.21 1.83 34.60
CA LEU A 129 8.36 2.76 33.47
C LEU A 129 9.02 4.08 33.87
N CYS A 130 8.70 4.58 35.07
CA CYS A 130 9.26 5.83 35.59
C CYS A 130 10.78 5.80 35.82
N ALA A 131 11.42 4.63 35.82
CA ALA A 131 12.88 4.55 35.86
C ALA A 131 13.53 5.16 34.61
N PHE A 132 12.82 5.17 33.48
CA PHE A 132 13.29 5.65 32.17
C PHE A 132 12.82 7.08 31.85
N ALA A 133 12.13 7.75 32.78
CA ALA A 133 11.47 9.04 32.55
C ALA A 133 12.42 10.21 32.23
N ASN A 134 13.73 10.04 32.44
CA ASN A 134 14.73 11.07 32.15
C ASN A 134 15.69 10.65 31.02
N ASP A 135 15.42 9.52 30.35
CA ASP A 135 16.31 8.97 29.32
C ASP A 135 16.04 9.57 27.93
N GLY A 136 15.05 10.46 27.82
CA GLY A 136 14.66 11.09 26.56
C GLY A 136 13.93 10.14 25.60
N LEU A 137 13.35 9.05 26.12
CA LEU A 137 12.60 8.07 25.35
C LEU A 137 11.16 8.56 25.08
N SER A 138 10.56 8.00 24.04
CA SER A 138 9.12 8.07 23.81
C SER A 138 8.46 6.75 24.15
N PHE A 139 7.35 6.79 24.88
CA PHE A 139 6.52 5.60 25.08
C PHE A 139 5.63 5.39 23.86
N THR A 140 5.47 4.15 23.42
CA THR A 140 4.53 3.81 22.33
C THR A 140 3.62 2.66 22.69
N ARG A 141 2.40 2.69 22.16
CA ARG A 141 1.47 1.57 22.17
C ARG A 141 0.50 1.69 21.00
N ASN A 142 0.43 0.66 20.16
CA ASN A 142 -0.56 0.55 19.08
C ASN A 142 -0.47 1.73 18.10
N LEU A 143 0.76 2.09 17.71
CA LEU A 143 1.11 3.22 16.83
C LEU A 143 0.78 4.60 17.39
N GLU A 144 0.40 4.71 18.67
CA GLU A 144 0.30 5.98 19.37
C GLU A 144 1.58 6.23 20.16
N TYR A 145 2.07 7.48 20.15
CA TYR A 145 3.33 7.87 20.77
C TYR A 145 3.14 9.00 21.77
N TRP A 146 3.96 8.97 22.82
CA TRP A 146 4.01 10.00 23.85
C TRP A 146 5.46 10.23 24.27
N GLU A 147 5.89 11.48 24.37
CA GLU A 147 7.17 11.80 25.03
C GLU A 147 7.09 11.32 26.50
N LEU A 148 8.05 10.50 26.94
CA LEU A 148 8.02 9.93 28.28
C LEU A 148 8.62 10.92 29.29
N ASP A 149 7.90 11.19 30.37
CA ASP A 149 8.40 12.01 31.46
C ASP A 149 7.89 11.54 32.84
N ALA A 150 8.35 12.23 33.89
CA ALA A 150 7.98 11.89 35.27
C ALA A 150 6.49 12.16 35.60
N SER A 151 5.79 12.93 34.77
CA SER A 151 4.38 13.28 34.95
C SER A 151 3.43 12.21 34.38
N ASN A 152 3.83 11.51 33.32
CA ASN A 152 2.97 10.55 32.61
C ASN A 152 3.37 9.08 32.79
N CYS A 153 4.61 8.78 33.21
CA CYS A 153 5.13 7.41 33.30
C CYS A 153 4.27 6.48 34.18
N GLY A 154 3.70 6.98 35.28
CA GLY A 154 2.85 6.20 36.18
C GLY A 154 1.46 5.89 35.60
N THR A 155 1.01 6.67 34.62
CA THR A 155 -0.30 6.48 33.95
C THR A 155 -0.20 5.67 32.66
N LEU A 156 0.93 5.74 31.95
CA LEU A 156 1.12 5.07 30.65
C LEU A 156 1.24 3.54 30.80
N SER A 157 1.94 3.08 31.84
CA SER A 157 1.99 1.65 32.17
C SER A 157 2.32 1.42 33.65
N THR A 158 1.65 0.42 34.23
CA THR A 158 1.98 -0.14 35.57
C THR A 158 2.68 -1.49 35.46
N GLY A 159 3.15 -1.86 34.27
CA GLY A 159 3.88 -3.10 34.01
C GLY A 159 5.27 -3.10 34.65
N SER A 160 5.90 -4.27 34.66
CA SER A 160 7.25 -4.49 35.17
C SER A 160 8.25 -4.93 34.08
N GLU A 161 7.78 -5.08 32.84
CA GLU A 161 8.56 -5.52 31.70
C GLU A 161 8.44 -4.51 30.57
N PHE A 162 9.59 -4.07 30.07
CA PHE A 162 9.69 -3.02 29.06
C PHE A 162 10.70 -3.38 27.98
N TYR A 163 10.45 -2.90 26.77
CA TYR A 163 11.24 -3.17 25.57
C TYR A 163 11.66 -1.86 24.95
N ILE A 164 12.96 -1.66 24.79
CA ILE A 164 13.52 -0.48 24.13
C ILE A 164 13.98 -0.88 22.71
N PHE A 165 13.50 -0.14 21.71
CA PHE A 165 13.74 -0.39 20.29
C PHE A 165 13.82 0.93 19.51
N SER A 166 13.85 0.86 18.18
CA SER A 166 14.03 2.00 17.27
C SER A 166 15.28 2.80 17.61
N GLN A 167 16.42 2.10 17.62
CA GLN A 167 17.73 2.68 17.94
C GLN A 167 17.78 3.37 19.32
N GLY A 168 17.01 2.85 20.28
CA GLY A 168 17.01 3.35 21.65
C GLY A 168 16.23 4.64 21.84
N GLN A 169 15.27 4.95 20.98
CA GLN A 169 14.42 6.14 21.10
C GLN A 169 13.03 5.82 21.67
N VAL A 170 12.58 4.58 21.52
CA VAL A 170 11.21 4.19 21.85
C VAL A 170 11.20 3.07 22.88
N ILE A 171 10.25 3.16 23.81
CA ILE A 171 9.98 2.14 24.82
C ILE A 171 8.51 1.71 24.80
N SER A 172 8.25 0.43 24.95
CA SER A 172 6.89 -0.10 25.12
C SER A 172 6.86 -1.15 26.24
N ASP A 173 5.69 -1.40 26.80
CA ASP A 173 5.51 -2.50 27.76
C ASP A 173 5.18 -3.82 27.06
N ALA A 174 5.12 -4.93 27.80
CA ALA A 174 4.91 -6.25 27.20
C ALA A 174 3.64 -6.37 26.33
N ALA A 175 2.54 -5.72 26.75
CA ALA A 175 1.32 -5.69 25.96
C ALA A 175 1.51 -4.87 24.68
N GLY A 176 2.11 -3.69 24.78
CA GLY A 176 2.43 -2.86 23.62
C GLY A 176 3.40 -3.53 22.66
N MET A 177 4.44 -4.21 23.15
CA MET A 177 5.41 -4.92 22.31
C MET A 177 4.78 -6.06 21.51
N THR A 178 3.85 -6.80 22.11
CA THR A 178 3.09 -7.83 21.39
C THR A 178 2.28 -7.21 20.26
N ILE A 179 1.64 -6.07 20.56
CA ILE A 179 0.86 -5.31 19.58
C ILE A 179 1.75 -4.82 18.43
N GLU A 180 2.88 -4.19 18.73
CA GLU A 180 3.83 -3.67 17.72
C GLU A 180 4.32 -4.77 16.79
N LEU A 181 4.68 -5.95 17.31
CA LEU A 181 5.10 -7.09 16.50
C LEU A 181 3.99 -7.57 15.56
N GLU A 182 2.75 -7.66 16.04
CA GLU A 182 1.62 -8.07 15.21
C GLU A 182 1.36 -7.07 14.08
N LEU A 183 1.38 -5.77 14.37
CA LEU A 183 1.18 -4.72 13.36
C LEU A 183 2.31 -4.70 12.33
N ALA A 184 3.56 -4.80 12.76
CA ALA A 184 4.71 -4.86 11.85
C ALA A 184 4.66 -6.08 10.90
N TRP A 185 4.15 -7.23 11.37
CA TRP A 185 3.91 -8.38 10.51
C TRP A 185 2.78 -8.14 9.52
N VAL A 186 1.71 -7.47 9.94
CA VAL A 186 0.59 -7.10 9.07
C VAL A 186 1.09 -6.22 7.92
N ASP A 187 1.85 -5.16 8.22
CA ASP A 187 2.45 -4.27 7.21
C ASP A 187 3.31 -5.04 6.21
N LEU A 188 4.21 -5.92 6.71
CA LEU A 188 5.08 -6.71 5.83
C LEU A 188 4.29 -7.68 4.93
N VAL A 189 3.30 -8.38 5.50
CA VAL A 189 2.48 -9.32 4.73
C VAL A 189 1.66 -8.58 3.69
N GLU A 190 1.10 -7.42 4.03
CA GLU A 190 0.29 -6.58 3.16
C GLU A 190 1.05 -6.21 1.88
N VAL A 191 2.23 -5.59 2.02
CA VAL A 191 3.04 -5.19 0.85
C VAL A 191 3.49 -6.39 0.01
N VAL A 192 3.85 -7.51 0.64
CA VAL A 192 4.27 -8.73 -0.07
C VAL A 192 3.09 -9.32 -0.86
N VAL A 193 1.90 -9.33 -0.27
CA VAL A 193 0.69 -9.82 -0.93
C VAL A 193 0.32 -8.92 -2.11
N TRP A 194 0.39 -7.59 -1.96
CA TRP A 194 0.17 -6.64 -3.04
C TRP A 194 1.14 -6.83 -4.21
N LEU A 195 2.43 -6.96 -3.93
CA LEU A 195 3.45 -7.24 -4.95
C LEU A 195 3.19 -8.56 -5.67
N PHE A 196 2.74 -9.59 -4.95
CA PHE A 196 2.41 -10.88 -5.57
C PHE A 196 1.14 -10.81 -6.42
N ILE A 197 0.14 -10.01 -6.03
CA ILE A 197 -1.03 -9.71 -6.86
C ILE A 197 -0.60 -9.00 -8.16
N LEU A 198 0.27 -7.99 -8.08
CA LEU A 198 0.81 -7.31 -9.26
C LEU A 198 1.54 -8.28 -10.18
N PHE A 199 2.40 -9.12 -9.62
CA PHE A 199 3.10 -10.14 -10.37
C PHE A 199 2.14 -11.09 -11.10
N LEU A 200 1.08 -11.56 -10.43
CA LEU A 200 0.08 -12.44 -11.05
C LEU A 200 -0.70 -11.74 -12.16
N ILE A 201 -1.02 -10.45 -12.00
CA ILE A 201 -1.66 -9.64 -13.05
C ILE A 201 -0.74 -9.55 -14.27
N GLU A 202 0.53 -9.21 -14.08
CA GLU A 202 1.49 -9.09 -15.17
C GLU A 202 1.77 -10.43 -15.86
N LEU A 203 1.96 -11.49 -15.07
CA LEU A 203 2.14 -12.85 -15.59
C LEU A 203 0.97 -13.26 -16.49
N ARG A 204 -0.26 -12.97 -16.06
CA ARG A 204 -1.47 -13.23 -16.85
C ARG A 204 -1.46 -12.47 -18.18
N ILE A 205 -1.13 -11.17 -18.16
CA ILE A 205 -1.06 -10.35 -19.37
C ILE A 205 -0.03 -10.94 -20.34
N ARG A 206 1.20 -11.25 -19.85
CA ARG A 206 2.27 -11.82 -20.68
C ARG A 206 1.93 -13.20 -21.26
N LEU A 207 1.23 -14.05 -20.51
CA LEU A 207 0.79 -15.37 -21.00
C LEU A 207 -0.27 -15.24 -22.09
N GLN A 208 -1.22 -14.31 -21.93
CA GLN A 208 -2.26 -14.03 -22.92
C GLN A 208 -1.67 -13.45 -24.21
N ASP A 209 -0.71 -12.53 -24.12
CA ASP A 209 -0.06 -11.93 -25.28
C ASP A 209 0.75 -12.96 -26.10
N ARG A 210 1.21 -14.05 -25.47
CA ARG A 210 1.88 -15.17 -26.14
C ARG A 210 0.92 -16.20 -26.75
N GLY A 211 -0.39 -15.96 -26.68
CA GLY A 211 -1.41 -16.90 -27.16
C GLY A 211 -1.48 -18.20 -26.34
N ILE A 212 -0.81 -18.27 -25.19
CA ILE A 212 -0.81 -19.45 -24.32
C ILE A 212 -2.10 -19.39 -23.48
N SER A 213 -3.16 -20.01 -24.00
CA SER A 213 -4.46 -20.15 -23.34
C SER A 213 -4.56 -21.39 -22.45
N SER A 214 -3.45 -21.85 -21.86
CA SER A 214 -3.43 -23.01 -20.95
C SER A 214 -4.41 -22.79 -19.78
N SER A 215 -5.51 -23.56 -19.77
CA SER A 215 -6.59 -23.33 -18.81
C SER A 215 -6.16 -23.54 -17.36
N ARG A 216 -5.17 -24.43 -17.12
CA ARG A 216 -4.67 -24.75 -15.78
C ARG A 216 -3.83 -23.63 -15.18
N LEU A 217 -2.88 -23.07 -15.96
CA LEU A 217 -2.00 -22.00 -15.46
C LEU A 217 -2.79 -20.71 -15.24
N LEU A 218 -3.73 -20.40 -16.16
CA LEU A 218 -4.60 -19.23 -16.04
C LEU A 218 -5.59 -19.37 -14.87
N SER A 219 -6.13 -20.57 -14.66
CA SER A 219 -7.00 -20.89 -13.52
C SER A 219 -6.24 -20.76 -12.19
N PHE A 220 -5.02 -21.33 -12.10
CA PHE A 220 -4.17 -21.19 -10.92
C PHE A 220 -3.91 -19.72 -10.57
N ALA A 221 -3.45 -18.91 -11.53
CA ALA A 221 -3.20 -17.48 -11.28
C ALA A 221 -4.46 -16.73 -10.82
N THR A 222 -5.63 -17.10 -11.35
CA THR A 222 -6.91 -16.47 -10.97
C THR A 222 -7.32 -16.85 -9.55
N THR A 223 -7.24 -18.14 -9.20
CA THR A 223 -7.57 -18.65 -7.86
C THR A 223 -6.61 -18.10 -6.82
N THR A 224 -5.30 -18.14 -7.08
CA THR A 224 -4.28 -17.59 -6.18
C THR A 224 -4.52 -16.12 -5.92
N LYS A 225 -4.80 -15.32 -6.96
CA LYS A 225 -5.14 -13.91 -6.79
C LYS A 225 -6.39 -13.70 -5.89
N GLY A 226 -7.40 -14.55 -6.03
CA GLY A 226 -8.59 -14.51 -5.18
C GLY A 226 -8.28 -14.79 -3.71
N VAL A 227 -7.41 -15.77 -3.44
CA VAL A 227 -6.93 -16.08 -2.08
C VAL A 227 -6.15 -14.90 -1.50
N LEU A 228 -5.27 -14.28 -2.28
CA LEU A 228 -4.49 -13.11 -1.86
C LEU A 228 -5.39 -11.93 -1.47
N TYR A 229 -6.42 -11.61 -2.27
CA TYR A 229 -7.41 -10.60 -1.86
C TYR A 229 -8.15 -11.00 -0.59
N GLY A 230 -8.41 -12.29 -0.37
CA GLY A 230 -8.98 -12.77 0.89
C GLY A 230 -8.07 -12.52 2.09
N ILE A 231 -6.76 -12.68 1.93
CA ILE A 231 -5.77 -12.35 2.96
C ILE A 231 -5.81 -10.84 3.26
N LEU A 232 -5.81 -9.99 2.23
CA LEU A 232 -5.89 -8.54 2.41
C LEU A 232 -7.16 -8.10 3.17
N TRP A 233 -8.32 -8.71 2.88
CA TRP A 233 -9.53 -8.45 3.66
C TRP A 233 -9.41 -8.85 5.14
N CYS A 234 -8.69 -9.93 5.44
CA CYS A 234 -8.39 -10.32 6.82
C CYS A 234 -7.46 -9.30 7.50
N LEU A 235 -6.46 -8.77 6.79
CA LEU A 235 -5.58 -7.72 7.32
C LEU A 235 -6.37 -6.43 7.58
N ALA A 236 -7.21 -6.00 6.64
CA ALA A 236 -8.12 -4.86 6.83
C ALA A 236 -9.04 -5.04 8.05
N ALA A 237 -9.59 -6.25 8.25
CA ALA A 237 -10.40 -6.56 9.43
C ALA A 237 -9.58 -6.50 10.72
N TYR A 238 -8.32 -6.92 10.68
CA TYR A 238 -7.41 -6.83 11.82
C TYR A 238 -7.06 -5.38 12.15
N TRP A 239 -6.77 -4.54 11.15
CA TRP A 239 -6.58 -3.10 11.35
C TRP A 239 -7.80 -2.44 12.00
N ALA A 240 -9.00 -2.74 11.51
CA ALA A 240 -10.24 -2.26 12.11
C ALA A 240 -10.42 -2.73 13.56
N HIS A 241 -10.08 -4.00 13.85
CA HIS A 241 -10.12 -4.54 15.20
C HIS A 241 -9.18 -3.79 16.16
N ARG A 242 -8.04 -3.31 15.66
CA ARG A 242 -7.04 -2.51 16.42
C ARG A 242 -7.35 -1.02 16.48
N GLY A 243 -8.48 -0.59 15.92
CA GLY A 243 -8.93 0.81 15.93
C GLY A 243 -8.40 1.64 14.77
N HIS A 244 -7.59 1.07 13.88
CA HIS A 244 -6.96 1.73 12.73
C HIS A 244 -7.91 1.72 11.52
N TRP A 245 -9.04 2.41 11.65
CA TRP A 245 -10.10 2.43 10.63
C TRP A 245 -9.67 2.99 9.29
N ILE A 246 -8.76 3.97 9.29
CA ILE A 246 -8.25 4.58 8.06
C ILE A 246 -7.44 3.58 7.24
N PHE A 247 -6.68 2.68 7.88
CA PHE A 247 -5.90 1.65 7.20
C PHE A 247 -6.81 0.57 6.61
N ALA A 248 -7.81 0.13 7.39
CA ALA A 248 -8.83 -0.80 6.90
C ALA A 248 -9.64 -0.23 5.72
N TRP A 249 -9.94 1.07 5.77
CA TRP A 249 -10.64 1.79 4.71
C TRP A 249 -9.79 1.95 3.45
N ASP A 250 -8.51 2.32 3.60
CA ASP A 250 -7.57 2.45 2.49
C ASP A 250 -7.40 1.11 1.76
N GLU A 251 -7.14 0.05 2.50
CA GLU A 251 -6.99 -1.30 1.96
C GLU A 251 -8.26 -1.72 1.18
N ALA A 252 -9.45 -1.44 1.72
CA ALA A 252 -10.70 -1.69 1.01
C ALA A 252 -10.83 -0.89 -0.30
N LEU A 253 -10.41 0.38 -0.32
CA LEU A 253 -10.43 1.21 -1.53
C LEU A 253 -9.49 0.64 -2.60
N TRP A 254 -8.28 0.23 -2.23
CA TRP A 254 -7.31 -0.35 -3.16
C TRP A 254 -7.78 -1.70 -3.70
N ILE A 255 -8.25 -2.61 -2.85
CA ILE A 255 -8.82 -3.90 -3.27
C ILE A 255 -9.93 -3.69 -4.31
N LEU A 256 -10.92 -2.85 -3.98
CA LEU A 256 -12.05 -2.59 -4.87
C LEU A 256 -11.61 -1.87 -6.15
N GLY A 257 -10.65 -0.95 -6.06
CA GLY A 257 -10.05 -0.27 -7.20
C GLY A 257 -9.38 -1.22 -8.19
N PHE A 258 -8.51 -2.11 -7.69
CA PHE A 258 -7.84 -3.12 -8.52
C PHE A 258 -8.81 -4.14 -9.11
N MET A 259 -9.85 -4.54 -8.37
CA MET A 259 -10.92 -5.39 -8.89
C MET A 259 -11.66 -4.70 -10.05
N ALA A 260 -12.03 -3.43 -9.89
CA ALA A 260 -12.73 -2.66 -10.91
C ALA A 260 -11.90 -2.49 -12.19
N ILE A 261 -10.61 -2.15 -12.06
CA ILE A 261 -9.67 -2.07 -13.19
C ILE A 261 -9.58 -3.42 -13.91
N GLY A 262 -9.44 -4.51 -13.16
CA GLY A 262 -9.33 -5.87 -13.71
C GLY A 262 -10.58 -6.33 -14.46
N MET A 263 -11.77 -6.02 -13.96
CA MET A 263 -13.05 -6.34 -14.62
C MET A 263 -13.20 -5.55 -15.93
N ASN A 264 -12.96 -4.24 -15.90
CA ASN A 264 -13.07 -3.38 -17.08
C ASN A 264 -12.11 -3.82 -18.21
N LEU A 265 -10.89 -4.22 -17.87
CA LEU A 265 -9.92 -4.75 -18.84
C LEU A 265 -10.38 -6.09 -19.44
N SER A 266 -11.10 -6.91 -18.67
CA SER A 266 -11.60 -8.20 -19.13
C SER A 266 -12.77 -8.06 -20.10
N ASP A 267 -13.66 -7.08 -19.88
CA ASP A 267 -14.81 -6.83 -20.75
C ASP A 267 -14.37 -6.22 -22.08
N TRP A 268 -13.45 -5.25 -22.07
CA TRP A 268 -12.84 -4.71 -23.28
C TRP A 268 -12.16 -5.80 -24.15
N ARG A 269 -11.48 -6.78 -23.52
CA ARG A 269 -10.89 -7.91 -24.26
C ARG A 269 -11.95 -8.84 -24.87
N LYS A 270 -13.10 -9.04 -24.22
CA LYS A 270 -14.21 -9.81 -24.79
C LYS A 270 -14.81 -9.08 -26.00
N GLU A 271 -14.94 -7.76 -25.91
CA GLU A 271 -15.43 -6.92 -27.01
C GLU A 271 -14.49 -7.02 -28.23
N ILE A 272 -13.16 -6.93 -28.06
CA ILE A 272 -12.19 -7.11 -29.17
C ILE A 272 -12.25 -8.51 -29.78
N ALA A 273 -12.34 -9.54 -28.93
CA ALA A 273 -12.44 -10.92 -29.39
C ALA A 273 -13.72 -11.17 -30.21
N GLN A 274 -14.80 -10.46 -29.91
CA GLN A 274 -16.06 -10.52 -30.65
C GLN A 274 -16.06 -9.63 -31.90
N SER A 275 -15.32 -8.51 -31.90
CA SER A 275 -15.23 -7.57 -33.03
C SER A 275 -14.16 -7.95 -34.05
N THR A 276 -13.32 -8.96 -33.79
CA THR A 276 -12.38 -9.52 -34.77
C THR A 276 -13.11 -10.63 -35.54
N PRO A 277 -13.54 -10.43 -36.79
CA PRO A 277 -14.18 -11.49 -37.56
C PRO A 277 -13.18 -12.62 -37.75
N ALA A 278 -13.64 -13.87 -37.66
CA ALA A 278 -12.85 -15.03 -38.04
C ALA A 278 -12.39 -14.88 -39.50
N ALA A 279 -11.17 -14.40 -39.71
CA ALA A 279 -10.52 -14.41 -41.00
C ALA A 279 -10.13 -15.85 -41.31
N GLY A 280 -11.09 -16.61 -41.86
CA GLY A 280 -10.83 -17.99 -42.23
C GLY A 280 -12.07 -18.80 -42.50
N GLU A 281 -12.94 -18.37 -43.41
CA GLU A 281 -13.79 -19.30 -44.17
C GLU A 281 -14.42 -18.61 -45.39
N THR A 282 -13.69 -18.59 -46.51
CA THR A 282 -14.31 -18.74 -47.84
C THR A 282 -13.37 -19.49 -48.78
N SER A 283 -13.61 -20.79 -48.85
CA SER A 283 -13.70 -21.61 -50.07
C SER A 283 -12.49 -21.71 -51.00
N GLY A 284 -11.73 -22.79 -50.83
CA GLY A 284 -11.28 -23.57 -51.98
C GLY A 284 -12.25 -24.72 -52.21
N ALA A 285 -12.98 -24.70 -53.34
CA ALA A 285 -13.47 -25.88 -54.06
C ALA A 285 -14.23 -25.44 -55.34
N ASN A 286 -13.66 -25.84 -56.48
CA ASN A 286 -14.19 -25.90 -57.86
C ASN A 286 -14.39 -24.59 -58.64
#